data_AF-A0A5K0ZCA8-F1
#
_entry.id   AF-A0A5K0ZCA8-F1
#
_cell.length_a   1.000
_cell.length_b   1.000
_cell.length_c   1.000
_cell.angle_alpha   90.00
_cell.angle_beta   90.00
_cell.angle_gamma   90.00
#
_symmetry.space_group_name_H-M   'P 1'
#
loop_
_entity.id
_entity.type
_entity.pdbx_description
1 polymer ?
#
loop_
_entity_poly.entity_id
_entity_poly.type
_entity_poly.pdbx_seq_one_letter_code
_entity_poly.pdbx_strand_id
1 'polypeptide(L)'
;MDLFVEGSLALKRFWFEDGTDGTIKLLTIAFGCVHKENSVDFENLADPSLVGLRPGSLSLVSHISFFINHKFAYSLPLHSKKNN
;
A
#
# COMPACT_ATOMS: atom_id res chain seq x y z
N MET A 1 16.80 -7.31 -19.90
CA MET A 1 16.70 -6.92 -18.48
C MET A 1 15.23 -6.77 -18.18
N ASP A 2 14.68 -7.72 -17.44
CA ASP A 2 13.25 -7.71 -17.12
C ASP A 2 13.01 -6.72 -15.98
N LEU A 3 12.12 -5.74 -16.22
CA LEU A 3 11.82 -4.63 -15.30
C LEU A 3 10.78 -5.02 -14.23
N PHE A 4 10.46 -6.30 -14.12
CA PHE A 4 9.45 -6.80 -13.21
C PHE A 4 9.81 -8.19 -12.72
N VAL A 5 9.25 -8.55 -11.58
CA VAL A 5 9.45 -9.82 -10.92
C VAL A 5 8.11 -10.52 -10.84
N GLU A 6 8.07 -11.81 -11.17
CA GLU A 6 6.87 -12.60 -11.01
C GLU A 6 6.54 -12.83 -9.53
N GLY A 7 5.27 -12.65 -9.18
CA GLY A 7 4.77 -12.84 -7.84
C GLY A 7 3.40 -13.52 -7.85
N SER A 8 3.04 -14.11 -6.72
CA SER A 8 1.74 -14.76 -6.54
C SER A 8 0.71 -13.76 -6.03
N LEU A 9 -0.50 -13.80 -6.56
CA LEU A 9 -1.61 -13.04 -5.99
C LEU A 9 -2.08 -13.69 -4.69
N ALA A 10 -2.21 -12.89 -3.63
CA ALA A 10 -2.72 -13.33 -2.33
C ALA A 10 -3.82 -12.38 -1.85
N LEU A 11 -4.62 -12.86 -0.90
CA LEU A 11 -5.67 -12.08 -0.24
C LEU A 11 -5.31 -11.93 1.24
N LYS A 12 -5.40 -10.70 1.76
CA LYS A 12 -5.22 -10.42 3.19
C LYS A 12 -6.24 -9.40 3.67
N ARG A 13 -6.62 -9.56 4.92
CA ARG A 13 -7.48 -8.62 5.64
C ARG A 13 -6.64 -7.47 6.18
N PHE A 14 -7.01 -6.26 5.80
CA PHE A 14 -6.44 -5.02 6.28
C PHE A 14 -7.48 -4.27 7.13
N TRP A 15 -6.98 -3.54 8.10
CA TRP A 15 -7.76 -2.71 9.01
C TRP A 15 -7.47 -1.25 8.70
N PHE A 16 -8.52 -0.48 8.47
CA PHE A 16 -8.43 0.96 8.24
C PHE A 16 -9.31 1.68 9.25
N GLU A 17 -8.74 2.68 9.91
CA GLU A 17 -9.54 3.66 10.67
C GLU A 17 -10.32 4.53 9.69
N ASP A 18 -11.63 4.70 9.88
CA ASP A 18 -12.47 5.48 8.97
C ASP A 18 -12.57 6.98 9.29
N GLY A 19 -11.87 7.43 10.34
CA GLY A 19 -11.82 8.82 10.76
C GLY A 19 -13.02 9.30 11.58
N THR A 20 -14.08 8.48 11.69
CA THR A 20 -15.27 8.73 12.52
C THR A 20 -15.19 7.87 13.77
N ASP A 21 -14.88 8.49 14.91
CA ASP A 21 -14.89 7.89 16.25
C ASP A 21 -14.05 6.60 16.42
N GLY A 22 -13.04 6.39 15.57
CA GLY A 22 -12.19 5.19 15.63
C GLY A 22 -12.87 3.92 15.10
N THR A 23 -13.84 4.06 14.21
CA THR A 23 -14.48 2.90 13.58
C THR A 23 -13.50 2.22 12.62
N ILE A 24 -13.22 0.95 12.88
CA ILE A 24 -12.30 0.14 12.07
C ILE A 24 -13.06 -0.55 10.94
N LYS A 25 -12.68 -0.26 9.70
CA LYS A 25 -13.15 -0.96 8.50
C LYS A 25 -12.21 -2.10 8.15
N LEU A 26 -12.78 -3.30 8.03
CA LEU A 26 -12.09 -4.50 7.60
C LEU A 26 -12.28 -4.72 6.10
N LEU A 27 -11.16 -4.75 5.38
CA LEU A 27 -11.14 -4.91 3.93
C LEU A 27 -10.29 -6.11 3.54
N THR A 28 -10.85 -7.00 2.72
CA THR A 28 -10.05 -8.06 2.08
C THR A 28 -9.46 -7.48 0.80
N ILE A 29 -8.13 -7.40 0.75
CA ILE A 29 -7.39 -6.78 -0.35
C ILE A 29 -6.55 -7.85 -1.05
N ALA A 30 -6.61 -7.85 -2.38
CA ALA A 30 -5.70 -8.62 -3.22
C ALA A 30 -4.38 -7.85 -3.39
N PHE A 31 -3.26 -8.53 -3.16
CA PHE A 31 -1.91 -7.95 -3.28
C PHE A 31 -0.93 -8.98 -3.84
N GLY A 32 0.18 -8.50 -4.40
CA GLY A 32 1.25 -9.35 -4.93
C GLY A 32 2.23 -9.76 -3.83
N CYS A 33 2.51 -11.06 -3.73
CA CYS A 33 3.56 -11.63 -2.91
C CYS A 33 4.76 -11.94 -3.82
N VAL A 34 5.92 -11.38 -3.49
CA VAL A 34 7.17 -11.62 -4.22
C VAL A 34 8.15 -12.33 -3.29
N HIS A 35 8.87 -13.33 -3.79
CA HIS A 35 9.95 -13.95 -3.01
C HIS A 35 11.06 -12.93 -2.79
N LYS A 36 11.58 -12.87 -1.56
CA LYS A 36 12.60 -11.90 -1.13
C LYS A 36 13.83 -11.88 -2.04
N GLU A 37 14.27 -13.06 -2.46
CA GLU A 37 15.40 -13.29 -3.37
C GLU A 37 15.22 -12.65 -4.76
N ASN A 38 13.97 -12.38 -5.15
CA ASN A 38 13.64 -11.70 -6.39
C ASN A 38 13.12 -10.28 -6.16
N SER A 39 13.07 -9.79 -4.92
CA SER A 39 12.56 -8.45 -4.64
C SER A 39 13.57 -7.37 -5.07
N VAL A 40 13.08 -6.20 -5.47
CA VAL A 40 13.96 -5.04 -5.66
C VAL A 40 14.61 -4.73 -4.31
N ASP A 41 15.93 -4.58 -4.27
CA ASP A 41 16.64 -4.19 -3.05
C ASP A 41 16.16 -2.81 -2.60
N PHE A 42 15.19 -2.81 -1.70
CA PHE A 42 14.87 -1.65 -0.88
C PHE A 42 15.92 -1.58 0.23
N GLU A 43 17.15 -1.27 -0.15
CA GLU A 43 18.24 -1.10 0.81
C GLU A 43 17.78 -0.11 1.90
N ASN A 44 17.90 -0.51 3.16
CA ASN A 44 17.55 0.26 4.36
C ASN A 44 16.06 0.34 4.77
N LEU A 45 15.15 -0.45 4.17
CA LEU A 45 13.79 -0.61 4.67
C LEU A 45 13.66 -1.83 5.59
N ALA A 46 13.13 -1.63 6.80
CA ALA A 46 12.88 -2.72 7.76
C ALA A 46 11.87 -3.75 7.20
N ASP A 47 10.87 -3.26 6.44
CA ASP A 47 9.88 -4.08 5.75
C ASP A 47 9.73 -3.59 4.30
N PRO A 48 10.40 -4.23 3.32
CA PRO A 48 10.31 -3.84 1.91
C PRO A 48 8.92 -4.17 1.37
N SER A 49 8.09 -3.15 1.15
CA SER A 49 6.73 -3.30 0.62
C SER A 49 6.33 -2.05 -0.16
N LEU A 50 5.51 -2.24 -1.19
CA LEU A 50 5.05 -1.16 -2.06
C LEU A 50 3.53 -1.13 -2.11
N VAL A 51 2.97 0.09 -2.05
CA VAL A 51 1.53 0.32 -2.14
C VAL A 51 1.22 1.05 -3.44
N GLY A 52 0.43 0.42 -4.30
CA GLY A 52 -0.03 1.02 -5.56
C GLY A 52 -1.21 1.98 -5.34
N LEU A 53 -0.98 3.27 -5.58
CA LEU A 53 -2.00 4.33 -5.47
C LEU A 53 -2.60 4.78 -6.82
N ARG A 54 -1.94 4.42 -7.93
CA ARG A 54 -2.42 4.74 -9.28
C ARG A 54 -3.74 4.01 -9.56
N PRO A 55 -4.71 4.62 -10.27
CA PRO A 55 -5.91 3.92 -10.70
C PRO A 55 -5.59 2.62 -11.43
N GLY A 56 -6.19 1.51 -10.98
CA GLY A 56 -6.00 0.18 -11.55
C GLY A 56 -6.72 -0.89 -10.72
N SER A 57 -7.13 -1.99 -11.35
CA SER A 57 -8.01 -3.00 -10.75
C SER A 57 -7.51 -3.59 -9.42
N LEU A 58 -6.18 -3.72 -9.25
CA LEU A 58 -5.54 -4.23 -8.04
C LEU A 58 -4.94 -3.13 -7.14
N SER A 59 -5.11 -1.86 -7.49
CA SER A 59 -4.62 -0.76 -6.65
C SER A 59 -5.33 -0.72 -5.30
N LEU A 60 -4.65 -0.18 -4.28
CA LEU A 60 -5.27 0.01 -2.97
C LEU A 60 -6.49 0.92 -3.08
N VAL A 61 -6.36 2.03 -3.81
CA VAL A 61 -7.41 3.04 -3.99
C VAL A 61 -8.65 2.43 -4.65
N SER A 62 -8.49 1.52 -5.61
CA SER A 62 -9.62 0.82 -6.23
C SER A 62 -10.31 -0.13 -5.28
N HIS A 63 -9.56 -0.92 -4.49
CA HIS A 63 -10.15 -1.83 -3.49
C HIS A 63 -10.99 -1.11 -2.44
N ILE A 64 -10.58 0.10 -2.02
CA ILE A 64 -11.30 0.86 -0.99
C ILE A 64 -12.25 1.91 -1.59
N SER A 65 -12.32 2.04 -2.91
CA SER A 65 -12.96 3.16 -3.60
C SER A 65 -14.41 3.41 -3.19
N PHE A 66 -15.19 2.34 -3.00
CA PHE A 66 -16.57 2.43 -2.53
C PHE A 66 -16.69 3.13 -1.17
N PHE A 67 -15.76 2.86 -0.24
CA PHE A 67 -15.77 3.42 1.10
C PHE A 67 -15.29 4.86 1.18
N ILE A 68 -14.56 5.32 0.17
CA ILE A 68 -13.97 6.67 0.10
C ILE A 68 -14.63 7.55 -0.97
N ASN A 69 -15.82 7.17 -1.46
CA ASN A 69 -16.52 7.88 -2.53
C ASN A 69 -15.62 8.14 -3.76
N HIS A 70 -14.82 7.14 -4.13
CA HIS A 70 -13.90 7.14 -5.26
C HIS A 70 -12.86 8.28 -5.26
N LYS A 71 -12.61 8.93 -4.12
CA LYS A 71 -11.66 10.04 -3.99
C LYS A 71 -10.65 9.77 -2.89
N PHE A 72 -9.38 10.02 -3.21
CA PHE A 72 -8.26 9.82 -2.30
C PHE A 72 -7.34 11.04 -2.32
N ALA A 73 -6.76 11.37 -1.17
CA ALA A 73 -5.71 12.37 -1.00
C ALA A 73 -4.70 11.89 0.04
N TYR A 74 -3.45 12.31 -0.11
CA TYR A 74 -2.39 12.04 0.86
C TYR A 74 -1.54 13.30 1.06
N SER A 75 -1.02 13.46 2.27
CA SER A 75 -0.06 14.51 2.62
C SER A 75 1.20 13.84 3.10
N LEU A 76 2.33 14.11 2.43
CA LEU A 76 3.63 13.64 2.89
C LEU A 76 4.17 14.64 3.91
N PRO A 77 4.55 14.21 5.12
CA PRO A 77 5.15 15.11 6.09
C PRO A 77 6.44 15.68 5.48
N LEU A 78 6.62 17.01 5.58
CA LEU A 78 7.93 17.59 5.31
C LEU A 78 8.88 17.12 6.40
N HIS A 79 9.97 16.46 5.99
CA HIS A 79 11.06 16.14 6.90
C HIS A 79 11.75 17.44 7.33
N SER A 80 11.44 17.96 8.52
CA SER A 80 12.27 19.01 9.11
C SER A 80 13.58 18.36 9.55
N LYS A 81 14.69 18.69 8.87
CA LYS A 81 16.01 18.42 9.45
C LYS A 81 16.07 19.18 10.78
N LYS A 82 16.08 18.45 11.89
CA LYS A 82 16.49 19.01 13.17
C LYS A 82 17.99 19.27 13.05
N ASN A 83 18.37 20.52 12.78
CA ASN A 83 19.76 20.94 12.86
C ASN A 83 20.17 20.82 14.33
N ASN A 84 21.19 20.02 14.58
CA ASN A 84 21.84 19.89 15.89
C ASN A 84 22.88 21.01 16.05
#